data_AF-A0A1Y3EMB8-F1
#
_entry.id   AF-A0A1Y3EMB8-F1
#
_cell.length_a   1.000
_cell.length_b   1.000
_cell.length_c   1.000
_cell.angle_alpha   90.00
_cell.angle_beta   90.00
_cell.angle_gamma   90.00
#
_symmetry.space_group_name_H-M   'P 1'
#
loop_
_entity.id
_entity.type
_entity.pdbx_description
1 polymer ?
#
loop_
_entity_poly.entity_id
_entity_poly.type
_entity_poly.pdbx_seq_one_letter_code
_entity_poly.pdbx_strand_id
1 'polypeptide(L)'
;MINLNTDKYITLKFQECCTKLPNRNQFNENCSLFAPEKYVLADSGENLKCAVTIIGDNVAKAEVTVRYPKMPSHFYRAVVQPDIQWKIPQIQDFGNYVLGAFEQIQIGLAASGENADDIVEKKILNNINDIFQNLLSARNSLTCIQKKSQTCKMRDNLLRKCFVPLPPADLSFDLYISSSKLVFSVITTPVQASEKDPIQIYECECFIPWLYDLTVPVSHALQVMQTFLEKVIFIL
;
A
#
# COMPACT_ATOMS: atom_id res chain seq x y z
N MET A 1 22.58 -26.44 -6.46
CA MET A 1 22.22 -26.27 -7.88
C MET A 1 20.75 -25.85 -7.93
N ILE A 2 20.50 -24.56 -8.16
CA ILE A 2 19.15 -23.98 -8.17
C ILE A 2 18.42 -24.58 -9.38
N ASN A 3 17.19 -25.04 -9.17
CA ASN A 3 16.42 -25.77 -10.18
C ASN A 3 15.88 -24.78 -11.23
N LEU A 4 16.45 -24.77 -12.44
CA LEU A 4 16.13 -23.85 -13.54
C LEU A 4 14.62 -23.73 -13.87
N ASN A 5 13.80 -24.73 -13.54
CA ASN A 5 12.35 -24.67 -13.72
C ASN A 5 11.65 -23.78 -12.68
N THR A 6 12.16 -23.73 -11.45
CA THR A 6 11.65 -22.86 -10.38
C THR A 6 11.97 -21.39 -10.68
N ASP A 7 13.15 -21.12 -11.24
CA ASP A 7 13.61 -19.76 -11.56
C ASP A 7 12.77 -19.10 -12.67
N LYS A 8 12.46 -19.86 -13.72
CA LYS A 8 11.57 -19.40 -14.80
C LYS A 8 10.16 -19.14 -14.31
N TYR A 9 9.63 -20.01 -13.45
CA TYR A 9 8.29 -19.86 -12.90
C TYR A 9 8.16 -18.60 -12.02
N ILE A 10 9.12 -18.36 -11.12
CA ILE A 10 9.15 -17.16 -10.27
C ILE A 10 9.26 -15.90 -11.13
N THR A 11 10.17 -15.89 -12.10
CA THR A 11 10.36 -14.74 -13.00
C THR A 11 9.09 -14.40 -13.77
N LEU A 12 8.40 -15.39 -14.35
CA LEU A 12 7.14 -15.20 -15.06
C LEU A 12 6.05 -14.63 -14.14
N LYS A 13 5.96 -15.11 -12.89
CA LYS A 13 4.97 -14.62 -11.93
C LYS A 13 5.23 -13.19 -11.47
N PHE A 14 6.50 -12.80 -11.31
CA PHE A 14 6.84 -11.41 -11.01
C PHE A 14 6.62 -10.48 -12.20
N GLN A 15 6.95 -10.92 -13.40
CA GLN A 15 6.67 -10.15 -14.60
C GLN A 15 5.16 -9.92 -14.75
N GLU A 16 4.34 -10.94 -14.52
CA GLU A 16 2.87 -10.82 -14.48
C GLU A 16 2.43 -9.79 -13.41
N CYS A 17 3.01 -9.84 -12.21
CA CYS A 17 2.74 -8.85 -11.16
C CYS A 17 3.09 -7.42 -11.60
N CYS A 18 4.25 -7.23 -12.24
CA CYS A 18 4.72 -5.90 -12.69
C CYS A 18 3.81 -5.30 -13.78
N THR A 19 3.24 -6.13 -14.67
CA THR A 19 2.26 -5.66 -15.68
C THR A 19 0.96 -5.14 -15.05
N LYS A 20 0.63 -5.64 -13.85
CA LYS A 20 -0.56 -5.27 -13.08
C LYS A 20 -0.29 -4.17 -12.04
N LEU A 21 0.92 -3.61 -11.98
CA LEU A 21 1.18 -2.49 -11.07
C LEU A 21 0.53 -1.20 -11.60
N PRO A 22 -0.04 -0.37 -10.71
CA PRO A 22 -0.66 0.91 -11.10
C PRO A 22 0.36 2.01 -11.45
N ASN A 23 1.63 1.81 -11.10
CA ASN A 23 2.70 2.75 -11.37
C ASN A 23 3.28 2.54 -12.77
N ARG A 24 3.64 3.65 -13.42
CA ARG A 24 4.31 3.62 -14.72
C ARG A 24 5.60 2.85 -14.59
N ASN A 25 5.77 1.81 -15.41
CA ASN A 25 6.97 0.99 -15.40
C ASN A 25 7.22 0.38 -16.78
N GLN A 26 8.35 -0.30 -16.95
CA GLN A 26 8.77 -0.91 -18.22
C GLN A 26 7.79 -1.96 -18.78
N PHE A 27 6.86 -2.46 -17.95
CA PHE A 27 5.82 -3.41 -18.32
C PHE A 27 4.42 -2.79 -18.39
N ASN A 28 4.27 -1.53 -17.96
CA ASN A 28 3.02 -0.78 -17.97
C ASN A 28 3.31 0.71 -18.24
N GLU A 29 3.70 1.03 -19.48
CA GLU A 29 4.18 2.37 -19.86
C GLU A 29 3.07 3.43 -19.86
N ASN A 30 1.83 3.02 -20.09
CA ASN A 30 0.71 3.93 -20.29
C ASN A 30 -0.05 4.25 -18.99
N CYS A 31 0.19 3.53 -17.88
CA CYS A 31 -0.65 3.56 -16.66
C CYS A 31 -2.16 3.37 -16.94
N SER A 32 -2.55 3.05 -18.18
CA SER A 32 -3.88 3.27 -18.75
C SER A 32 -4.85 2.14 -18.44
N LEU A 33 -4.42 1.18 -17.64
CA LEU A 33 -5.16 -0.05 -17.35
C LEU A 33 -6.08 0.07 -16.14
N PHE A 34 -5.92 1.09 -15.30
CA PHE A 34 -6.77 1.26 -14.13
C PHE A 34 -7.98 2.12 -14.50
N ALA A 35 -9.05 1.43 -14.90
CA ALA A 35 -10.37 2.04 -14.94
C ALA A 35 -10.72 2.55 -13.52
N PRO A 36 -11.46 3.66 -13.39
CA PRO A 36 -11.94 4.12 -12.10
C PRO A 36 -12.80 3.04 -11.43
N GLU A 37 -12.39 2.60 -10.24
CA GLU A 37 -13.12 1.60 -9.45
C GLU A 37 -13.69 2.24 -8.18
N LYS A 38 -14.99 2.01 -7.92
CA LYS A 38 -15.70 2.54 -6.75
C LYS A 38 -15.78 1.49 -5.65
N TYR A 39 -15.30 1.84 -4.47
CA TYR A 39 -15.39 1.06 -3.24
C TYR A 39 -16.32 1.75 -2.24
N VAL A 40 -17.17 0.98 -1.57
CA VAL A 40 -18.06 1.48 -0.52
C VAL A 40 -17.63 0.84 0.79
N LEU A 41 -17.27 1.69 1.74
CA LEU A 41 -16.85 1.35 3.09
C LEU A 41 -17.95 1.81 4.05
N ALA A 42 -18.37 0.94 4.96
CA ALA A 42 -19.32 1.28 6.01
C ALA A 42 -18.94 0.57 7.30
N ASP A 43 -19.07 1.27 8.44
CA ASP A 43 -18.98 0.63 9.74
C ASP A 43 -20.30 -0.09 10.07
N SER A 44 -20.25 -1.05 10.99
CA SER A 44 -21.44 -1.79 11.43
C SER A 44 -22.41 -0.92 12.25
N GLY A 45 -21.93 0.19 12.81
CA GLY A 45 -22.70 1.09 13.66
C GLY A 45 -23.37 2.27 12.95
N GLU A 46 -23.28 2.34 11.62
CA GLU A 46 -23.76 3.46 10.79
C GLU A 46 -23.20 4.84 11.19
N ASN A 47 -22.10 4.87 11.94
CA ASN A 47 -21.45 6.12 12.35
C ASN A 47 -20.50 6.63 11.25
N LEU A 48 -20.07 5.77 10.33
CA LEU A 48 -19.15 6.13 9.27
C LEU A 48 -19.47 5.37 7.98
N LYS A 49 -19.68 6.13 6.92
CA LYS A 49 -19.79 5.63 5.56
C LYS A 49 -18.91 6.44 4.63
N CYS A 50 -18.16 5.76 3.79
CA CYS A 50 -17.30 6.38 2.79
C CYS A 50 -17.46 5.65 1.45
N ALA A 51 -17.60 6.39 0.36
CA ALA A 51 -17.52 5.83 -0.98
C ALA A 51 -16.33 6.45 -1.71
N VAL A 52 -15.32 5.66 -2.06
CA VAL A 52 -14.07 6.11 -2.66
C VAL A 52 -13.96 5.55 -4.07
N THR A 53 -13.62 6.39 -5.04
CA THR A 53 -13.25 5.99 -6.40
C THR A 53 -11.75 6.12 -6.56
N ILE A 54 -11.08 4.99 -6.83
CA ILE A 54 -9.62 4.94 -6.98
C ILE A 54 -9.26 4.74 -8.46
N ILE A 55 -8.22 5.44 -8.90
CA ILE A 55 -7.55 5.23 -10.18
C ILE A 55 -6.08 5.00 -9.87
N GLY A 56 -5.63 3.75 -9.97
CA GLY A 56 -4.28 3.35 -9.59
C GLY A 56 -3.97 3.62 -8.12
N ASP A 57 -3.10 4.59 -7.85
CA ASP A 57 -2.72 5.04 -6.50
C ASP A 57 -3.42 6.34 -6.06
N ASN A 58 -4.34 6.89 -6.87
CA ASN A 58 -4.99 8.18 -6.60
C ASN A 58 -6.48 8.03 -6.30
N VAL A 59 -6.96 8.74 -5.28
CA VAL A 59 -8.38 8.91 -5.01
C VAL A 59 -8.93 9.99 -5.95
N ALA A 60 -9.73 9.56 -6.93
CA ALA A 60 -10.35 10.45 -7.91
C ALA A 60 -11.62 11.11 -7.38
N LYS A 61 -12.36 10.41 -6.51
CA LYS A 61 -13.57 10.92 -5.85
C LYS A 61 -13.72 10.24 -4.50
N ALA A 62 -14.20 10.98 -3.51
CA ALA A 62 -14.67 10.39 -2.26
C ALA A 62 -15.94 11.09 -1.78
N GLU A 63 -16.84 10.34 -1.17
CA GLU A 63 -18.05 10.83 -0.51
C GLU A 63 -18.05 10.29 0.92
N VAL A 64 -18.00 11.18 1.91
CA VAL A 64 -17.87 10.82 3.33
C VAL A 64 -19.11 11.25 4.09
N THR A 65 -19.60 10.39 4.96
CA THR A 65 -20.61 10.69 5.99
C THR A 65 -20.12 10.13 7.30
N VAL A 66 -19.90 10.99 8.30
CA VAL A 66 -19.47 10.59 9.64
C VAL A 66 -20.35 11.23 10.70
N ARG A 67 -20.67 10.48 11.76
CA ARG A 67 -21.38 10.98 12.92
C ARG A 67 -20.57 12.10 13.55
N TYR A 68 -21.22 13.23 13.71
CA TYR A 68 -20.62 14.42 14.30
C TYR A 68 -21.70 15.19 15.08
N PRO A 69 -21.82 14.94 16.40
CA PRO A 69 -22.92 15.46 17.22
C PRO A 69 -23.01 16.99 17.28
N LYS A 70 -21.91 17.70 16.99
CA LYS A 70 -21.83 19.16 17.03
C LYS A 70 -22.56 19.84 15.85
N MET A 71 -22.93 19.10 14.81
CA MET A 71 -23.75 19.60 13.69
C MET A 71 -25.25 19.38 13.96
N PRO A 72 -26.15 20.26 13.49
CA PRO A 72 -27.60 20.08 13.64
C PRO A 72 -28.13 18.77 13.07
N SER A 73 -27.50 18.27 11.99
CA SER A 73 -27.88 16.99 11.38
C SER A 73 -27.29 15.76 12.08
N HIS A 74 -26.49 15.95 13.14
CA HIS A 74 -25.66 14.95 13.80
C HIS A 74 -24.64 14.22 12.90
N PHE A 75 -24.49 14.65 11.64
CA PHE A 75 -23.54 14.12 10.69
C PHE A 75 -22.77 15.24 10.00
N TYR A 76 -21.48 14.99 9.76
CA TYR A 76 -20.68 15.72 8.80
C TYR A 76 -20.69 14.94 7.48
N ARG A 77 -20.99 15.64 6.39
CA ARG A 77 -21.02 15.07 5.03
C ARG A 77 -20.14 15.92 4.13
N ALA A 78 -19.26 15.28 3.37
CA ALA A 78 -18.38 15.97 2.45
C ALA A 78 -18.05 15.14 1.22
N VAL A 79 -17.63 15.85 0.17
CA VAL A 79 -17.11 15.25 -1.07
C VAL A 79 -15.69 15.75 -1.33
N VAL A 80 -14.87 14.91 -1.94
CA VAL A 80 -13.52 15.30 -2.37
C VAL A 80 -13.56 15.97 -3.74
N GLN A 81 -12.94 17.15 -3.84
CA GLN A 81 -12.75 17.86 -5.10
C GLN A 81 -11.68 17.17 -5.97
N PRO A 82 -11.88 17.13 -7.30
CA PRO A 82 -10.93 16.51 -8.23
C PRO A 82 -9.64 17.31 -8.40
N ASP A 83 -9.65 18.60 -8.06
CA ASP A 83 -8.53 19.52 -8.34
C ASP A 83 -7.32 19.31 -7.43
N ILE A 84 -7.50 18.61 -6.30
CA ILE A 84 -6.43 18.29 -5.36
C ILE A 84 -6.23 16.78 -5.34
N GLN A 85 -5.04 16.35 -5.74
CA GLN A 85 -4.69 14.93 -5.77
C GLN A 85 -4.56 14.36 -4.35
N TRP A 86 -5.31 13.31 -4.07
CA TRP A 86 -5.17 12.51 -2.85
C TRP A 86 -4.57 11.16 -3.22
N LYS A 87 -3.23 11.10 -3.15
CA LYS A 87 -2.47 9.87 -3.41
C LYS A 87 -2.42 8.95 -2.20
N ILE A 88 -2.32 7.64 -2.46
CA ILE A 88 -2.13 6.56 -1.49
C ILE A 88 -0.67 6.06 -1.64
N PRO A 89 0.29 6.60 -0.86
CA PRO A 89 1.70 6.33 -1.07
C PRO A 89 2.07 4.84 -0.95
N GLN A 90 1.33 4.08 -0.14
CA GLN A 90 1.56 2.65 0.07
C GLN A 90 1.49 1.83 -1.22
N ILE A 91 0.58 2.20 -2.14
CA ILE A 91 0.43 1.52 -3.43
C ILE A 91 1.66 1.79 -4.32
N GLN A 92 2.12 3.04 -4.32
CA GLN A 92 3.32 3.44 -5.05
C GLN A 92 4.59 2.79 -4.48
N ASP A 93 4.76 2.82 -3.17
CA ASP A 93 5.90 2.21 -2.48
C ASP A 93 5.94 0.70 -2.74
N PHE A 94 4.79 0.01 -2.66
CA PHE A 94 4.67 -1.40 -3.02
C PHE A 94 5.18 -1.66 -4.44
N GLY A 95 4.70 -0.90 -5.42
CA GLY A 95 5.12 -1.05 -6.81
C GLY A 95 6.62 -0.84 -7.00
N ASN A 96 7.20 0.17 -6.37
CA ASN A 96 8.64 0.45 -6.44
C ASN A 96 9.48 -0.72 -5.89
N TYR A 97 9.09 -1.27 -4.74
CA TYR A 97 9.80 -2.41 -4.14
C TYR A 97 9.66 -3.69 -4.97
N VAL A 98 8.49 -3.94 -5.57
CA VAL A 98 8.30 -5.10 -6.47
C VAL A 98 9.18 -4.98 -7.72
N LEU A 99 9.27 -3.80 -8.31
CA LEU A 99 10.13 -3.55 -9.47
C LEU A 99 11.62 -3.70 -9.09
N GLY A 100 12.02 -3.19 -7.93
CA GLY A 100 13.39 -3.37 -7.42
C GLY A 100 13.75 -4.84 -7.20
N ALA A 101 12.85 -5.63 -6.61
CA ALA A 101 13.06 -7.08 -6.48
C ALA A 101 13.21 -7.77 -7.85
N PHE A 102 12.37 -7.40 -8.82
CA PHE A 102 12.43 -7.96 -10.17
C PHE A 102 13.76 -7.64 -10.87
N GLU A 103 14.24 -6.40 -10.77
CA GLU A 103 15.53 -5.99 -11.34
C GLU A 103 16.69 -6.81 -10.76
N GLN A 104 16.70 -7.01 -9.44
CA GLN A 104 17.72 -7.84 -8.79
C GLN A 104 17.68 -9.29 -9.28
N ILE A 105 16.49 -9.88 -9.45
CA ILE A 105 16.33 -11.22 -10.04
C ILE A 105 16.98 -11.27 -11.44
N GLN A 106 16.74 -10.27 -12.30
CA GLN A 106 17.35 -10.25 -13.64
C GLN A 106 18.88 -10.18 -13.60
N ILE A 107 19.43 -9.35 -12.70
CA ILE A 107 20.88 -9.24 -12.49
C ILE A 107 21.46 -10.59 -12.03
N GLY A 108 20.77 -11.28 -11.11
CA GLY A 108 21.24 -12.55 -10.56
C GLY A 108 21.25 -13.67 -11.60
N LEU A 109 20.21 -13.72 -12.43
CA LEU A 109 20.13 -14.67 -13.55
C LEU A 109 21.25 -14.44 -14.57
N ALA A 110 21.56 -13.18 -14.92
CA ALA A 110 22.67 -12.86 -15.82
C ALA A 110 24.04 -13.31 -15.26
N ALA A 111 24.27 -13.12 -13.95
CA ALA A 111 25.52 -13.51 -13.29
C ALA A 111 25.68 -15.04 -13.15
N SER A 112 24.58 -15.79 -13.04
CA SER A 112 24.60 -17.26 -12.89
C SER A 112 25.16 -18.03 -14.10
N GLY A 113 25.34 -17.37 -15.24
CA GLY A 113 25.94 -17.95 -16.45
C GLY A 113 27.48 -17.86 -16.48
N GLU A 114 28.10 -17.23 -15.49
CA GLU A 114 29.56 -17.07 -15.38
C GLU A 114 30.19 -18.18 -14.52
N ASN A 115 31.45 -18.54 -14.80
CA ASN A 115 32.17 -19.55 -14.00
C ASN A 115 32.25 -19.10 -12.53
N ALA A 116 31.79 -19.94 -11.61
CA ALA A 116 31.70 -19.62 -10.18
C ALA A 116 33.10 -19.49 -9.55
N ASP A 117 33.45 -18.27 -9.15
CA ASP A 117 34.56 -17.92 -8.25
C ASP A 117 33.97 -17.26 -6.98
N ASP A 118 34.73 -17.13 -5.90
CA ASP A 118 34.27 -16.60 -4.59
C ASP A 118 33.60 -15.22 -4.69
N ILE A 119 34.00 -14.42 -5.69
CA ILE A 119 33.42 -13.11 -6.00
C ILE A 119 32.00 -13.25 -6.55
N VAL A 120 31.75 -14.26 -7.39
CA VAL A 120 30.44 -14.55 -7.99
C VAL A 120 29.48 -15.06 -6.91
N GLU A 121 29.96 -15.92 -6.00
CA GLU A 121 29.13 -16.42 -4.88
C GLU A 121 28.68 -15.29 -3.94
N LYS A 122 29.58 -14.38 -3.54
CA LYS A 122 29.22 -13.21 -2.72
C LYS A 122 28.24 -12.28 -3.42
N LYS A 123 28.39 -12.09 -4.75
CA LYS A 123 27.43 -11.29 -5.55
C LYS A 123 26.05 -11.95 -5.58
N ILE A 124 25.98 -13.26 -5.76
CA ILE A 124 24.72 -14.01 -5.75
C ILE A 124 24.05 -13.90 -4.37
N LEU A 125 24.79 -14.05 -3.27
CA LEU A 125 24.25 -13.93 -1.92
C LEU A 125 23.73 -12.51 -1.60
N ASN A 126 24.49 -11.48 -1.95
CA ASN A 126 24.03 -10.09 -1.77
C ASN A 126 22.76 -9.82 -2.57
N ASN A 127 22.69 -10.31 -3.81
CA ASN A 127 21.50 -10.18 -4.65
C ASN A 127 20.27 -10.86 -4.02
N ILE A 128 20.43 -12.08 -3.48
CA ILE A 128 19.35 -12.80 -2.77
C ILE A 128 18.86 -12.02 -1.55
N ASN A 129 19.76 -11.41 -0.77
CA ASN A 129 19.38 -10.56 0.35
C ASN A 129 18.64 -9.30 -0.12
N ASP A 130 19.09 -8.65 -1.19
CA ASP A 130 18.44 -7.45 -1.73
C ASP A 130 17.05 -7.76 -2.30
N ILE A 131 16.86 -8.91 -2.97
CA ILE A 131 15.55 -9.43 -3.36
C ILE A 131 14.67 -9.59 -2.12
N PHE A 132 15.16 -10.27 -1.08
CA PHE A 132 14.40 -10.50 0.14
C PHE A 132 13.99 -9.19 0.83
N GLN A 133 14.90 -8.22 0.97
CA GLN A 133 14.61 -6.92 1.58
C GLN A 133 13.59 -6.12 0.78
N ASN A 134 13.65 -6.15 -0.56
CA ASN A 134 12.65 -5.52 -1.41
C ASN A 134 11.28 -6.18 -1.24
N LEU A 135 11.18 -7.50 -1.26
CA LEU A 135 9.91 -8.21 -1.05
C LEU A 135 9.33 -7.96 0.34
N LEU A 136 10.18 -7.92 1.35
CA LEU A 136 9.79 -7.61 2.73
C LEU A 136 9.26 -6.17 2.84
N SER A 137 9.94 -5.22 2.19
CA SER A 137 9.55 -3.81 2.15
C SER A 137 8.25 -3.60 1.38
N ALA A 138 8.06 -4.31 0.26
CA ALA A 138 6.80 -4.34 -0.48
C ALA A 138 5.65 -4.78 0.43
N ARG A 139 5.76 -5.95 1.07
CA ARG A 139 4.74 -6.44 2.00
C ARG A 139 4.47 -5.43 3.13
N ASN A 140 5.53 -4.93 3.76
CA ASN A 140 5.42 -4.02 4.90
C ASN A 140 4.78 -2.67 4.51
N SER A 141 4.96 -2.20 3.27
CA SER A 141 4.30 -0.99 2.78
C SER A 141 2.77 -1.08 2.82
N LEU A 142 2.20 -2.28 2.67
CA LEU A 142 0.76 -2.52 2.70
C LEU A 142 0.26 -3.00 4.07
N THR A 143 1.08 -3.66 4.88
CA THR A 143 0.64 -4.24 6.18
C THR A 143 0.95 -3.38 7.39
N CYS A 144 2.05 -2.62 7.36
CA CYS A 144 2.40 -1.76 8.47
C CYS A 144 1.68 -0.42 8.29
N ILE A 145 0.63 -0.20 9.09
CA ILE A 145 0.18 1.16 9.37
C ILE A 145 1.41 1.87 9.90
N GLN A 146 1.93 2.85 9.16
CA GLN A 146 2.97 3.72 9.67
C GLN A 146 2.36 4.44 10.87
N LYS A 147 2.47 3.87 12.09
CA LYS A 147 2.17 4.55 13.36
C LYS A 147 3.18 5.67 13.50
N LYS A 148 3.03 6.75 12.73
CA LYS A 148 3.98 7.84 12.65
C LYS A 148 3.33 9.12 13.17
N SER A 149 3.71 9.38 14.43
CA SER A 149 3.80 10.67 15.11
C SER A 149 3.86 11.90 14.20
N GLN A 150 3.21 12.99 14.66
CA GLN A 150 3.37 14.44 14.40
C GLN A 150 3.48 14.96 12.94
N THR A 151 4.13 14.23 12.04
CA THR A 151 4.18 14.41 10.58
C THR A 151 2.82 14.23 9.89
N CYS A 152 1.90 13.45 10.49
CA CYS A 152 0.53 13.30 9.99
C CYS A 152 -0.23 14.63 9.96
N LYS A 153 0.04 15.56 10.91
CA LYS A 153 -0.59 16.90 10.96
C LYS A 153 -0.28 17.78 9.74
N MET A 154 0.87 17.59 9.09
CA MET A 154 1.25 18.36 7.89
C MET A 154 0.57 17.82 6.63
N ARG A 155 0.37 16.49 6.53
CA ARG A 155 -0.38 15.83 5.45
C ARG A 155 -1.88 16.11 5.57
N ASP A 156 -2.37 16.20 6.81
CA ASP A 156 -3.73 16.59 7.18
C ASP A 156 -4.13 17.93 6.53
N ASN A 157 -3.25 18.94 6.51
CA ASN A 157 -3.60 20.27 6.01
C ASN A 157 -3.89 20.34 4.50
N LEU A 158 -3.22 19.52 3.68
CA LEU A 158 -3.49 19.48 2.24
C LEU A 158 -4.70 18.59 1.94
N LEU A 159 -4.79 17.43 2.60
CA LEU A 159 -5.93 16.52 2.45
C LEU A 159 -7.24 17.16 2.91
N ARG A 160 -7.24 17.94 3.99
CA ARG A 160 -8.41 18.70 4.45
C ARG A 160 -8.98 19.62 3.38
N LYS A 161 -8.12 20.24 2.56
CA LYS A 161 -8.55 21.13 1.48
C LYS A 161 -9.25 20.39 0.35
N CYS A 162 -9.06 19.08 0.23
CA CYS A 162 -9.78 18.26 -0.74
C CYS A 162 -11.28 18.18 -0.43
N PHE A 163 -11.69 18.32 0.84
CA PHE A 163 -13.08 18.12 1.25
C PHE A 163 -13.95 19.38 1.08
N VAL A 164 -15.16 19.18 0.59
CA VAL A 164 -16.22 20.20 0.49
C VAL A 164 -17.49 19.69 1.16
N PRO A 165 -17.99 20.39 2.20
CA PRO A 165 -17.36 21.52 2.88
C PRO A 165 -16.05 21.14 3.60
N LEU A 166 -15.22 22.13 3.92
CA LEU A 166 -13.99 21.91 4.71
C LEU A 166 -14.29 21.20 6.04
N PRO A 167 -13.43 20.28 6.51
CA PRO A 167 -13.75 19.53 7.70
C PRO A 167 -13.56 20.36 8.99
N PRO A 168 -14.47 20.24 9.98
CA PRO A 168 -14.33 20.83 11.30
C PRO A 168 -12.96 20.56 11.92
N ALA A 169 -12.39 21.55 12.62
CA ALA A 169 -11.01 21.52 13.11
C ALA A 169 -10.67 20.33 14.04
N ASP A 170 -11.67 19.76 14.69
CA ASP A 170 -11.58 18.60 15.57
C ASP A 170 -11.67 17.24 14.85
N LEU A 171 -12.00 17.21 13.56
CA LEU A 171 -12.03 15.97 12.77
C LEU A 171 -10.73 15.82 11.97
N SER A 172 -10.05 14.68 12.09
CA SER A 172 -8.95 14.28 11.21
C SER A 172 -9.36 13.06 10.39
N PHE A 173 -8.93 13.02 9.13
CA PHE A 173 -9.30 11.98 8.17
C PHE A 173 -8.04 11.30 7.66
N ASP A 174 -8.07 9.97 7.59
CA ASP A 174 -6.99 9.19 7.00
C ASP A 174 -7.56 8.08 6.11
N LEU A 175 -6.84 7.79 5.03
CA LEU A 175 -7.16 6.71 4.10
C LEU A 175 -5.88 5.94 3.82
N TYR A 176 -5.87 4.67 4.19
CA TYR A 176 -4.69 3.83 4.13
C TYR A 176 -5.05 2.41 3.68
N ILE A 177 -4.03 1.65 3.30
CA ILE A 177 -4.14 0.23 3.01
C ILE A 177 -3.74 -0.56 4.25
N SER A 178 -4.52 -1.59 4.57
CA SER A 178 -4.19 -2.65 5.51
C SER A 178 -4.25 -4.00 4.80
N SER A 179 -3.08 -4.52 4.42
CA SER A 179 -2.93 -5.70 3.58
C SER A 179 -3.63 -5.53 2.22
N SER A 180 -4.83 -6.10 2.05
CA SER A 180 -5.66 -6.02 0.85
C SER A 180 -6.96 -5.24 1.08
N LYS A 181 -7.04 -4.48 2.17
CA LYS A 181 -8.20 -3.66 2.51
C LYS A 181 -7.88 -2.18 2.43
N LEU A 182 -8.79 -1.42 1.83
CA LEU A 182 -8.86 0.01 1.99
C LEU A 182 -9.50 0.31 3.34
N VAL A 183 -8.87 1.15 4.15
CA VAL A 183 -9.36 1.56 5.46
C VAL A 183 -9.50 3.07 5.48
N PHE A 184 -10.66 3.54 5.89
CA PHE A 184 -10.93 4.96 6.12
C PHE A 184 -11.19 5.19 7.60
N SER A 185 -10.40 6.08 8.20
CA SER A 185 -10.42 6.38 9.63
C SER A 185 -10.73 7.85 9.87
N VAL A 186 -11.62 8.11 10.82
CA VAL A 186 -11.96 9.46 11.27
C VAL A 186 -11.72 9.55 12.76
N ILE A 187 -10.87 10.48 13.16
CA ILE A 187 -10.53 10.73 14.56
C ILE A 187 -11.13 12.07 14.96
N THR A 188 -11.89 12.08 16.05
CA THR A 188 -12.38 13.29 16.70
C THR A 188 -11.48 13.62 17.89
N THR A 189 -10.75 14.73 17.81
CA THR A 189 -9.90 15.22 18.90
C THR A 189 -10.56 16.39 19.63
N PRO A 190 -10.53 16.44 20.97
CA PRO A 190 -11.04 17.60 21.71
C PRO A 190 -10.28 18.88 21.31
N VAL A 191 -11.01 20.00 21.18
CA VAL A 191 -10.44 21.28 20.70
C VAL A 191 -9.63 21.95 21.80
N GLN A 192 -9.95 21.67 23.07
CA GLN A 192 -9.27 22.22 24.23
C GLN A 192 -8.87 21.11 25.21
N ALA A 193 -7.67 21.22 25.80
CA ALA A 193 -7.14 20.24 26.77
C ALA A 193 -7.97 20.14 28.07
N SER A 194 -8.89 21.08 28.32
CA SER A 194 -9.82 21.04 29.47
C SER A 194 -11.12 20.30 29.19
N GLU A 195 -11.42 19.96 27.93
CA GLU A 195 -12.60 19.14 27.58
C GLU A 195 -12.28 17.68 27.92
N LYS A 196 -13.10 17.07 28.80
CA LYS A 196 -13.01 15.65 29.17
C LYS A 196 -13.47 14.69 28.06
N ASP A 197 -13.71 15.20 26.85
CA ASP A 197 -14.27 14.40 25.78
C ASP A 197 -13.23 13.38 25.29
N PRO A 198 -13.55 12.07 25.34
CA PRO A 198 -12.63 11.04 24.89
C PRO A 198 -12.40 11.17 23.39
N ILE A 199 -11.18 10.84 22.94
CA ILE A 199 -10.89 10.69 21.51
C ILE A 199 -11.83 9.61 20.96
N GLN A 200 -12.63 9.97 19.97
CA GLN A 200 -13.49 9.04 19.26
C GLN A 200 -12.83 8.66 17.93
N ILE A 201 -12.80 7.36 17.64
CA ILE A 201 -12.25 6.82 16.41
C ILE A 201 -13.35 6.04 15.71
N TYR A 202 -13.66 6.44 14.49
CA TYR A 202 -14.56 5.71 13.59
C TYR A 202 -13.74 5.12 12.45
N GLU A 203 -13.88 3.82 12.17
CA GLU A 203 -13.19 3.17 11.07
C GLU A 203 -14.16 2.32 10.25
N CYS A 204 -13.97 2.34 8.93
CA CYS A 204 -14.64 1.45 8.01
C CYS A 204 -13.64 0.93 6.98
N GLU A 205 -13.86 -0.29 6.51
CA GLU A 205 -12.94 -0.97 5.61
C GLU A 205 -13.67 -1.64 4.44
N CYS A 206 -12.96 -1.82 3.32
CA CYS A 206 -13.45 -2.57 2.16
C CYS A 206 -12.31 -3.35 1.52
N PHE A 207 -12.58 -4.55 1.03
CA PHE A 207 -11.61 -5.39 0.33
C PHE A 207 -11.34 -4.86 -1.09
N ILE A 208 -10.07 -4.83 -1.50
CA ILE A 208 -9.64 -4.46 -2.86
C ILE A 208 -9.12 -5.72 -3.57
N PRO A 209 -9.89 -6.30 -4.51
CA PRO A 209 -9.52 -7.55 -5.19
C PRO A 209 -8.21 -7.45 -5.98
N TRP A 210 -8.02 -6.41 -6.79
CA TRP A 210 -6.81 -6.29 -7.61
C TRP A 210 -5.55 -6.13 -6.75
N LEU A 211 -5.66 -5.50 -5.58
CA LEU A 211 -4.55 -5.35 -4.67
C LEU A 211 -4.21 -6.68 -3.99
N TYR A 212 -5.22 -7.47 -3.63
CA TYR A 212 -5.03 -8.84 -3.16
C TYR A 212 -4.25 -9.68 -4.18
N ASP A 213 -4.65 -9.64 -5.45
CA ASP A 213 -4.00 -10.37 -6.54
C ASP A 213 -2.52 -9.99 -6.72
N LEU A 214 -2.15 -8.75 -6.40
CA LEU A 214 -0.75 -8.30 -6.40
C LEU A 214 0.04 -8.78 -5.17
N THR A 215 -0.60 -8.88 -4.01
CA THR A 215 0.07 -9.30 -2.75
C THR A 215 0.37 -10.80 -2.69
N VAL A 216 -0.40 -11.62 -3.40
CA VAL A 216 -0.26 -13.09 -3.37
C VAL A 216 1.09 -13.55 -3.94
N PRO A 217 1.52 -13.13 -5.15
CA PRO A 217 2.83 -13.49 -5.70
C PRO A 217 4.00 -13.02 -4.81
N VAL A 218 3.91 -11.81 -4.26
CA VAL A 218 4.94 -11.26 -3.36
C VAL A 218 5.06 -12.08 -2.08
N SER A 219 3.94 -12.45 -1.47
CA SER A 219 3.92 -13.26 -0.25
C SER A 219 4.50 -14.66 -0.49
N HIS A 220 4.12 -15.29 -1.60
CA HIS A 220 4.66 -16.60 -1.98
C HIS A 220 6.17 -16.54 -2.23
N ALA A 221 6.64 -15.53 -2.96
CA ALA A 221 8.05 -15.33 -3.22
C ALA A 221 8.86 -15.09 -1.94
N LEU A 222 8.33 -14.27 -1.02
CA LEU A 222 8.95 -14.03 0.28
C LEU A 222 9.10 -15.33 1.09
N GLN A 223 8.08 -16.19 1.06
CA GLN A 223 8.13 -17.49 1.73
C GLN A 223 9.21 -18.41 1.12
N VAL A 224 9.29 -18.50 -0.21
CA VAL A 224 10.32 -19.28 -0.91
C VAL A 224 11.72 -18.77 -0.56
N MET A 225 11.92 -17.45 -0.59
CA MET A 225 13.21 -16.82 -0.26
C MET A 225 13.60 -17.05 1.20
N GLN A 226 12.64 -16.97 2.13
CA GLN A 226 12.90 -17.26 3.54
C GLN A 226 13.34 -18.70 3.75
N THR A 227 12.64 -19.67 3.15
CA THR A 227 13.03 -21.10 3.22
C THR A 227 14.41 -21.35 2.61
N PHE A 228 14.76 -20.63 1.53
CA PHE A 228 16.09 -20.71 0.93
C PHE A 228 17.17 -20.17 1.87
N LEU A 229 16.99 -18.97 2.43
CA LEU A 229 17.95 -18.35 3.35
C LEU A 229 18.18 -19.20 4.61
N GLU A 230 17.12 -19.77 5.18
CA GLU A 230 17.23 -20.69 6.32
C GLU A 230 18.13 -21.88 5.98
N LYS A 231 17.96 -22.49 4.80
CA LYS A 231 18.80 -23.62 4.36
C LYS A 231 20.26 -23.23 4.13
N VAL A 232 20.52 -22.05 3.57
CA VAL A 232 21.89 -21.55 3.35
C VAL A 232 22.62 -21.31 4.68
N ILE A 233 21.93 -20.72 5.66
CA ILE A 233 22.48 -20.52 7.02
C ILE A 233 22.85 -21.84 7.69
N PHE A 234 22.09 -22.92 7.47
CA PHE A 234 22.40 -24.25 8.01
C PHE A 234 23.57 -24.97 7.32
N ILE A 235 23.98 -24.53 6.13
CA ILE A 235 25.04 -25.16 5.34
C ILE A 235 26.39 -24.46 5.55
N LEU A 236 26.39 -23.20 6.02
CA LEU A 236 27.56 -22.42 6.40
C LEU A 236 27.93 -22.61 7.88
#